data_AF-A0A964BYY3-F1
#
_entry.id   AF-A0A964BYY3-F1
#
_cell.length_a   1.000
_cell.length_b   1.000
_cell.length_c   1.000
_cell.angle_alpha   90.00
_cell.angle_beta   90.00
_cell.angle_gamma   90.00
#
_symmetry.space_group_name_H-M   'P 1'
#
loop_
_entity.id
_entity.type
_entity.pdbx_description
1 polymer ?
#
loop_
_entity_poly.entity_id
_entity_poly.type
_entity_poly.pdbx_seq_one_letter_code
_entity_poly.pdbx_strand_id
1 'polypeptide(L)'
;MSIRGIDVSDYQPNVNWQAVAKGGILFAFVKSTEGATLVSQTFARNWTGMKAAGIQRGAYHFFRPASSIQGQIDLFLKTVKLEAGDLPAVLDVETTGGLSGDELCDRATTWLEAVEKATLMRPIIYTYPGFWDNLGTQRLADYPLWIAHYTSAEEPWVPGGWKTWTFWQYSDTSTVSGVSGNVDANIFESVREGAINYKVADIQKQLRTKGFYQGAMDGKFGATTTAALISFQKSQNLNADGLAGIKTWAALMRKSPKVIVPPPTPTPTPKPTPTPTPISAARLTELFSSYQASASQDTALIWLQSQVSTSVLGEFAQKWRTTAAPQDTNLRLIDVGKFYRGLAEQDQALDWLQKQISPAVIAEFAQKWRAQSTVPISPIRLIDACKFYRAAPNQNQALDWLEGKISPRILSEFLRRWQNAGGDGK
;
A
#
# COMPACT_ATOMS: atom_id res chain seq x y z
N MET A 1 0.30 1.19 -10.39
CA MET A 1 1.12 0.16 -11.04
C MET A 1 0.41 -1.16 -10.83
N SER A 2 0.28 -1.97 -11.88
CA SER A 2 -0.36 -3.28 -11.79
C SER A 2 0.68 -4.30 -11.34
N ILE A 3 0.41 -4.94 -10.21
CA ILE A 3 1.21 -6.03 -9.65
C ILE A 3 0.61 -7.32 -10.19
N ARG A 4 1.44 -8.21 -10.76
CA ARG A 4 0.99 -9.48 -11.31
C ARG A 4 1.01 -10.58 -10.25
N GLY A 5 -0.01 -11.42 -10.28
CA GLY A 5 -0.14 -12.62 -9.48
C GLY A 5 -0.66 -13.79 -10.29
N ILE A 6 -0.68 -14.97 -9.68
CA ILE A 6 -1.33 -16.17 -10.20
C ILE A 6 -2.17 -16.82 -9.11
N ASP A 7 -3.04 -17.74 -9.47
CA ASP A 7 -3.58 -18.69 -8.52
C ASP A 7 -3.48 -20.12 -9.03
N VAL A 8 -3.32 -21.06 -8.10
CA VAL A 8 -3.00 -22.45 -8.41
C VAL A 8 -3.77 -23.41 -7.51
N SER A 9 -3.96 -24.63 -8.00
CA SER A 9 -4.62 -25.71 -7.28
C SER A 9 -3.98 -27.05 -7.60
N ASP A 10 -4.69 -28.14 -7.31
CA ASP A 10 -4.28 -29.49 -7.70
C ASP A 10 -4.16 -29.68 -9.22
N TYR A 11 -4.72 -28.77 -10.03
CA TYR A 11 -4.50 -28.72 -11.49
C TYR A 11 -3.08 -28.30 -11.90
N GLN A 12 -2.33 -27.63 -11.02
CA GLN A 12 -0.92 -27.29 -11.22
C GLN A 12 -0.06 -28.08 -10.23
N PRO A 13 0.15 -29.39 -10.47
CA PRO A 13 0.72 -30.28 -9.47
C PRO A 13 2.18 -29.93 -9.12
N ASN A 14 2.95 -29.39 -10.05
CA ASN A 14 4.35 -29.03 -9.82
C ASN A 14 4.58 -27.57 -10.21
N VAL A 15 4.90 -26.73 -9.22
CA VAL A 15 5.18 -25.31 -9.42
C VAL A 15 6.60 -24.99 -8.96
N ASN A 16 7.43 -24.49 -9.88
CA ASN A 16 8.74 -23.93 -9.56
C ASN A 16 8.59 -22.46 -9.15
N TRP A 17 8.35 -22.22 -7.86
CA TRP A 17 8.11 -20.89 -7.32
C TRP A 17 9.27 -19.91 -7.49
N GLN A 18 10.52 -20.39 -7.57
CA GLN A 18 11.67 -19.53 -7.86
C GLN A 18 11.65 -19.02 -9.30
N ALA A 19 11.26 -19.87 -10.26
CA ALA A 19 11.06 -19.45 -11.65
C ALA A 19 9.87 -18.49 -11.78
N VAL A 20 8.78 -18.75 -11.04
CA VAL A 20 7.60 -17.87 -10.98
C VAL A 20 7.98 -16.48 -10.47
N ALA A 21 8.71 -16.40 -9.35
CA ALA A 21 9.18 -15.14 -8.78
C ALA A 21 10.12 -14.37 -9.74
N LYS A 22 11.07 -15.07 -10.37
CA LYS A 22 11.94 -14.49 -11.41
C LYS A 22 11.17 -13.99 -12.64
N GLY A 23 10.02 -14.59 -12.93
CA GLY A 23 9.08 -14.15 -13.96
C GLY A 23 8.30 -12.88 -13.62
N GLY A 24 8.52 -12.28 -12.44
CA GLY A 24 7.89 -11.03 -12.02
C GLY A 24 6.52 -11.21 -11.38
N ILE A 25 6.15 -12.43 -10.99
CA ILE A 25 4.97 -12.71 -10.18
C ILE A 25 5.29 -12.37 -8.73
N LEU A 26 4.47 -11.50 -8.12
CA LEU A 26 4.75 -10.92 -6.80
C LEU A 26 3.76 -11.39 -5.73
N PHE A 27 2.62 -11.94 -6.11
CA PHE A 27 1.67 -12.57 -5.21
C PHE A 27 1.08 -13.83 -5.84
N ALA A 28 0.56 -14.73 -5.02
CA ALA A 28 -0.23 -15.85 -5.50
C ALA A 28 -1.24 -16.35 -4.47
N PHE A 29 -2.37 -16.85 -4.96
CA PHE A 29 -3.33 -17.60 -4.15
C PHE A 29 -3.19 -19.10 -4.42
N VAL A 30 -3.38 -19.92 -3.40
CA VAL A 30 -3.38 -21.39 -3.54
C VAL A 30 -4.65 -21.97 -2.95
N LYS A 31 -5.24 -22.95 -3.65
CA LYS A 31 -6.34 -23.74 -3.11
C LYS A 31 -5.90 -24.45 -1.84
N SER A 32 -6.56 -24.20 -0.72
CA SER A 32 -6.30 -24.92 0.53
C SER A 32 -7.29 -26.03 0.76
N THR A 33 -8.58 -25.72 0.69
CA THR A 33 -9.65 -26.62 1.10
C THR A 33 -10.88 -26.42 0.24
N GLU A 34 -11.74 -27.43 0.15
CA GLU A 34 -13.02 -27.35 -0.55
C GLU A 34 -14.10 -28.07 0.24
N GLY A 35 -15.22 -27.37 0.45
CA GLY A 35 -16.31 -27.91 1.25
C GLY A 35 -15.85 -28.39 2.64
N ALA A 36 -16.61 -29.29 3.25
CA ALA A 36 -16.36 -29.70 4.63
C ALA A 36 -15.25 -30.76 4.77
N THR A 37 -14.72 -31.33 3.68
CA THR A 37 -13.90 -32.55 3.76
C THR A 37 -12.60 -32.54 2.95
N LEU A 38 -12.50 -31.75 1.86
CA LEU A 38 -11.36 -31.85 0.96
C LEU A 38 -10.24 -30.87 1.37
N VAL A 39 -9.03 -31.40 1.54
CA VAL A 39 -7.79 -30.63 1.60
C VAL A 39 -7.03 -30.82 0.29
N SER A 40 -6.65 -29.71 -0.34
CA SER A 40 -5.88 -29.71 -1.59
C SER A 40 -4.53 -30.40 -1.40
N GLN A 41 -4.20 -31.34 -2.27
CA GLN A 41 -2.99 -32.17 -2.16
C GLN A 41 -1.70 -31.35 -2.40
N THR A 42 -1.82 -30.28 -3.18
CA THR A 42 -0.75 -29.33 -3.51
C THR A 42 -0.57 -28.24 -2.47
N PHE A 43 -1.53 -28.04 -1.54
CA PHE A 43 -1.54 -26.87 -0.65
C PHE A 43 -0.23 -26.70 0.12
N ALA A 44 0.20 -27.71 0.88
CA ALA A 44 1.36 -27.58 1.75
C ALA A 44 2.66 -27.24 0.99
N ARG A 45 2.86 -27.88 -0.18
CA ARG A 45 4.04 -27.64 -1.02
C ARG A 45 4.03 -26.24 -1.63
N ASN A 46 2.88 -25.81 -2.14
CA ASN A 46 2.73 -24.46 -2.70
C ASN A 46 2.81 -23.38 -1.63
N TRP A 47 2.17 -23.57 -0.48
CA TRP A 47 2.18 -22.64 0.65
C TRP A 47 3.60 -22.35 1.14
N THR A 48 4.42 -23.39 1.24
CA THR A 48 5.82 -23.27 1.65
C THR A 48 6.70 -22.70 0.53
N GLY A 49 6.50 -23.17 -0.71
CA GLY A 49 7.25 -22.74 -1.87
C GLY A 49 7.09 -21.25 -2.19
N MET A 50 5.86 -20.71 -2.12
CA MET A 50 5.60 -19.28 -2.30
C MET A 50 6.37 -18.42 -1.29
N LYS A 51 6.32 -18.80 0.00
CA LYS A 51 7.05 -18.07 1.06
C LYS A 51 8.55 -18.10 0.83
N ALA A 52 9.11 -19.26 0.50
CA ALA A 52 10.53 -19.42 0.23
C ALA A 52 10.99 -18.62 -1.01
N ALA A 53 10.12 -18.41 -1.98
CA ALA A 53 10.38 -17.60 -3.16
C ALA A 53 10.13 -16.09 -2.96
N GLY A 54 9.69 -15.67 -1.76
CA GLY A 54 9.37 -14.27 -1.47
C GLY A 54 8.09 -13.76 -2.13
N ILE A 55 7.23 -14.68 -2.61
CA ILE A 55 5.93 -14.36 -3.19
C ILE A 55 4.93 -14.11 -2.07
N GLN A 56 4.14 -13.05 -2.22
CA GLN A 56 3.09 -12.71 -1.28
C GLN A 56 1.94 -13.74 -1.38
N ARG A 57 1.90 -14.70 -0.46
CA ARG A 57 0.98 -15.83 -0.52
C ARG A 57 -0.38 -15.55 0.13
N GLY A 58 -1.44 -16.11 -0.45
CA GLY A 58 -2.79 -16.20 0.11
C GLY A 58 -3.39 -17.58 -0.12
N ALA A 59 -4.40 -17.95 0.65
CA ALA A 59 -5.06 -19.25 0.56
C ALA A 59 -6.55 -19.06 0.30
N TYR A 60 -7.11 -19.87 -0.60
CA TYR A 60 -8.54 -19.84 -0.90
C TYR A 60 -9.26 -21.14 -0.52
N HIS A 61 -10.49 -20.96 -0.06
CA HIS A 61 -11.44 -22.03 0.23
C HIS A 61 -12.52 -22.07 -0.84
N PHE A 62 -12.58 -23.16 -1.62
CA PHE A 62 -13.68 -23.36 -2.56
C PHE A 62 -14.97 -23.68 -1.78
N PHE A 63 -15.91 -22.76 -1.80
CA PHE A 63 -17.12 -22.85 -1.02
C PHE A 63 -18.09 -23.88 -1.60
N ARG A 64 -18.60 -24.77 -0.76
CA ARG A 64 -19.68 -25.70 -1.11
C ARG A 64 -20.90 -25.34 -0.25
N PRO A 65 -21.81 -24.47 -0.73
CA PRO A 65 -22.89 -23.92 0.09
C PRO A 65 -23.86 -24.96 0.64
N ALA A 66 -24.04 -26.11 -0.02
CA ALA A 66 -24.90 -27.18 0.52
C ALA A 66 -24.22 -28.01 1.62
N SER A 67 -22.89 -27.95 1.77
CA SER A 67 -22.13 -28.74 2.74
C SER A 67 -22.04 -28.05 4.10
N SER A 68 -21.78 -28.81 5.18
CA SER A 68 -21.70 -28.30 6.56
C SER A 68 -20.87 -27.00 6.66
N ILE A 69 -21.49 -25.92 7.13
CA ILE A 69 -20.81 -24.62 7.24
C ILE A 69 -19.74 -24.65 8.33
N GLN A 70 -20.03 -25.29 9.47
CA GLN A 70 -19.05 -25.47 10.55
C GLN A 70 -17.88 -26.35 10.09
N GLY A 71 -18.16 -27.42 9.34
CA GLY A 71 -17.11 -28.28 8.77
C GLY A 71 -16.17 -27.53 7.82
N GLN A 72 -16.72 -26.64 6.99
CA GLN A 72 -15.93 -25.76 6.11
C GLN A 72 -15.02 -24.80 6.90
N ILE A 73 -15.55 -24.18 7.96
CA ILE A 73 -14.80 -23.29 8.85
C ILE A 73 -13.67 -24.05 9.55
N ASP A 74 -14.00 -25.17 10.18
CA ASP A 74 -13.04 -25.98 10.94
C ASP A 74 -11.93 -26.50 10.04
N LEU A 75 -12.28 -27.01 8.86
CA LEU A 75 -11.30 -27.53 7.91
C LEU A 75 -10.35 -26.45 7.41
N PHE A 76 -10.88 -25.27 7.04
CA PHE A 76 -10.05 -24.15 6.61
C PHE A 76 -9.12 -23.67 7.73
N LEU A 77 -9.65 -23.40 8.93
CA LEU A 77 -8.87 -22.88 10.05
C LEU A 77 -7.89 -23.91 10.63
N LYS A 78 -8.15 -25.21 10.49
CA LYS A 78 -7.19 -26.27 10.81
C LYS A 78 -6.03 -26.28 9.81
N THR A 79 -6.32 -26.08 8.53
CA THR A 79 -5.36 -26.22 7.42
C THR A 79 -4.51 -24.97 7.21
N VAL A 80 -5.11 -23.78 7.30
CA VAL A 80 -4.47 -22.51 6.98
C VAL A 80 -4.14 -21.74 8.26
N LYS A 81 -2.86 -21.45 8.46
CA LYS A 81 -2.36 -20.59 9.53
C LYS A 81 -1.69 -19.37 8.90
N LEU A 82 -2.38 -18.23 8.93
CA LEU A 82 -1.87 -16.98 8.37
C LEU A 82 -0.81 -16.37 9.29
N GLU A 83 0.32 -16.00 8.69
CA GLU A 83 1.42 -15.31 9.34
C GLU A 83 1.41 -13.80 9.01
N ALA A 84 2.25 -13.03 9.70
CA ALA A 84 2.48 -11.65 9.32
C ALA A 84 3.02 -11.57 7.89
N GLY A 85 2.42 -10.70 7.09
CA GLY A 85 2.73 -10.57 5.68
C GLY A 85 1.72 -11.30 4.80
N ASP A 86 1.21 -12.48 5.17
CA ASP A 86 0.27 -13.26 4.32
C ASP A 86 -0.97 -12.45 3.92
N LEU A 87 -1.54 -12.76 2.75
CA LEU A 87 -2.80 -12.15 2.29
C LEU A 87 -3.99 -12.65 3.11
N PRO A 88 -5.09 -11.87 3.20
CA PRO A 88 -6.33 -12.37 3.78
C PRO A 88 -6.79 -13.67 3.11
N ALA A 89 -7.48 -14.50 3.89
CA ALA A 89 -8.15 -15.69 3.38
C ALA A 89 -9.16 -15.31 2.29
N VAL A 90 -9.31 -16.16 1.28
CA VAL A 90 -10.31 -15.99 0.23
C VAL A 90 -11.43 -17.01 0.41
N LEU A 91 -12.68 -16.56 0.39
CA LEU A 91 -13.84 -17.41 0.17
C LEU A 91 -14.18 -17.38 -1.31
N ASP A 92 -14.03 -18.51 -1.98
CA ASP A 92 -14.37 -18.67 -3.40
C ASP A 92 -15.83 -19.11 -3.52
N VAL A 93 -16.68 -18.20 -4.01
CA VAL A 93 -18.13 -18.34 -4.09
C VAL A 93 -18.56 -18.30 -5.56
N GLU A 94 -18.66 -19.48 -6.16
CA GLU A 94 -18.95 -19.60 -7.59
C GLU A 94 -20.01 -20.66 -7.95
N THR A 95 -20.69 -21.19 -6.93
CA THR A 95 -21.81 -22.13 -7.09
C THR A 95 -22.87 -21.86 -6.02
N THR A 96 -24.15 -22.10 -6.33
CA THR A 96 -25.24 -21.95 -5.36
C THR A 96 -25.41 -23.18 -4.46
N GLY A 97 -24.95 -24.34 -4.92
CA GLY A 97 -25.28 -25.63 -4.29
C GLY A 97 -26.78 -25.92 -4.21
N GLY A 98 -27.61 -25.26 -5.05
CA GLY A 98 -29.07 -25.36 -5.02
C GLY A 98 -29.76 -24.46 -3.98
N LEU A 99 -29.02 -23.64 -3.25
CA LEU A 99 -29.58 -22.67 -2.29
C LEU A 99 -30.07 -21.40 -2.99
N SER A 100 -31.00 -20.70 -2.36
CA SER A 100 -31.35 -19.32 -2.73
C SER A 100 -30.18 -18.35 -2.46
N GLY A 101 -30.24 -17.17 -3.08
CA GLY A 101 -29.23 -16.13 -2.89
C GLY A 101 -29.08 -15.69 -1.43
N ASP A 102 -30.19 -15.61 -0.69
CA ASP A 102 -30.16 -15.24 0.73
C ASP A 102 -29.55 -16.33 1.62
N GLU A 103 -29.94 -17.59 1.42
CA GLU A 103 -29.36 -18.72 2.17
C GLU A 103 -27.86 -18.86 1.90
N LEU A 104 -27.43 -18.68 0.65
CA LEU A 104 -26.02 -18.64 0.30
C LEU A 104 -25.30 -17.50 1.03
N CYS A 105 -25.86 -16.29 1.01
CA CYS A 105 -25.28 -15.13 1.67
C CYS A 105 -25.19 -15.30 3.19
N ASP A 106 -26.20 -15.89 3.84
CA ASP A 106 -26.20 -16.17 5.28
C ASP A 106 -25.05 -17.13 5.65
N ARG A 107 -24.89 -18.19 4.86
CA ARG A 107 -23.83 -19.18 5.08
C ARG A 107 -22.45 -18.59 4.77
N ALA A 108 -22.30 -17.86 3.68
CA ALA A 108 -21.06 -17.16 3.36
C ALA A 108 -20.69 -16.17 4.48
N THR A 109 -21.65 -15.38 4.99
CA THR A 109 -21.45 -14.47 6.14
C THR A 109 -20.91 -15.23 7.34
N THR A 110 -21.51 -16.37 7.69
CA THR A 110 -21.08 -17.21 8.82
C THR A 110 -19.61 -17.65 8.67
N TRP A 111 -19.20 -18.08 7.48
CA TRP A 111 -17.81 -18.43 7.21
C TRP A 111 -16.87 -17.22 7.31
N LEU A 112 -17.23 -16.12 6.65
CA LEU A 112 -16.43 -14.90 6.58
C LEU A 112 -16.17 -14.32 7.97
N GLU A 113 -17.19 -14.23 8.81
CA GLU A 113 -17.06 -13.72 10.18
C GLU A 113 -16.21 -14.63 11.07
N ALA A 114 -16.39 -15.95 10.97
CA ALA A 114 -15.60 -16.92 11.72
C ALA A 114 -14.11 -16.84 11.36
N VAL A 115 -13.80 -16.76 10.06
CA VAL A 115 -12.43 -16.63 9.57
C VAL A 115 -11.85 -15.26 9.89
N GLU A 116 -12.61 -14.17 9.77
CA GLU A 116 -12.19 -12.83 10.17
C GLU A 116 -11.83 -12.79 11.66
N LYS A 117 -12.66 -13.41 12.51
CA LYS A 117 -12.42 -13.50 13.96
C LYS A 117 -11.15 -14.29 14.28
N ALA A 118 -10.93 -15.42 13.61
CA ALA A 118 -9.80 -16.30 13.88
C ALA A 118 -8.47 -15.74 13.35
N THR A 119 -8.49 -15.06 12.21
CA THR A 119 -7.29 -14.57 11.52
C THR A 119 -6.96 -13.11 11.84
N LEU A 120 -7.93 -12.37 12.39
CA LEU A 120 -7.89 -10.91 12.52
C LEU A 120 -7.74 -10.19 11.17
N MET A 121 -8.06 -10.85 10.05
CA MET A 121 -7.98 -10.27 8.72
C MET A 121 -9.33 -10.42 8.04
N ARG A 122 -9.87 -9.32 7.50
CA ARG A 122 -11.13 -9.36 6.75
C ARG A 122 -10.94 -10.20 5.48
N PRO A 123 -11.65 -11.32 5.30
CA PRO A 123 -11.48 -12.18 4.13
C PRO A 123 -11.85 -11.47 2.83
N ILE A 124 -11.33 -11.99 1.73
CA ILE A 124 -11.67 -11.59 0.36
C ILE A 124 -12.76 -12.53 -0.16
N ILE A 125 -13.69 -12.03 -0.97
CA ILE A 125 -14.64 -12.85 -1.72
C ILE A 125 -14.13 -12.98 -3.15
N TYR A 126 -14.00 -14.21 -3.64
CA TYR A 126 -13.82 -14.50 -5.05
C TYR A 126 -15.15 -14.91 -5.69
N THR A 127 -15.41 -14.41 -6.90
CA THR A 127 -16.61 -14.73 -7.72
C THR A 127 -16.39 -14.23 -9.16
N TYR A 128 -17.38 -14.40 -10.03
CA TYR A 128 -17.47 -13.79 -11.36
C TYR A 128 -18.82 -13.07 -11.60
N PRO A 129 -18.89 -12.09 -12.52
CA PRO A 129 -20.06 -11.21 -12.67
C PRO A 129 -21.38 -11.94 -12.89
N GLY A 130 -21.43 -12.82 -13.88
CA GLY A 130 -22.66 -13.53 -14.25
C GLY A 130 -23.24 -14.38 -13.11
N PHE A 131 -22.40 -15.00 -12.28
CA PHE A 131 -22.90 -15.73 -11.12
C PHE A 131 -23.51 -14.80 -10.09
N TRP A 132 -22.80 -13.71 -9.75
CA TRP A 132 -23.27 -12.83 -8.69
C TRP A 132 -24.51 -12.03 -9.08
N ASP A 133 -24.62 -11.61 -10.34
CA ASP A 133 -25.84 -10.94 -10.83
C ASP A 133 -27.05 -11.88 -10.81
N ASN A 134 -26.85 -13.16 -11.14
CA ASN A 134 -27.89 -14.18 -11.03
C ASN A 134 -28.31 -14.46 -9.57
N LEU A 135 -27.45 -14.21 -8.58
CA LEU A 135 -27.84 -14.24 -7.17
C LEU A 135 -28.75 -13.06 -6.79
N GLY A 136 -28.73 -11.95 -7.56
CA GLY A 136 -29.61 -10.81 -7.37
C GLY A 136 -29.41 -10.06 -6.05
N THR A 137 -28.20 -10.13 -5.47
CA THR A 137 -27.93 -9.61 -4.11
C THR A 137 -26.85 -8.54 -4.08
N GLN A 138 -27.03 -7.55 -3.19
CA GLN A 138 -26.00 -6.55 -2.85
C GLN A 138 -25.33 -6.83 -1.50
N ARG A 139 -25.71 -7.92 -0.83
CA ARG A 139 -25.08 -8.33 0.43
C ARG A 139 -23.60 -8.63 0.17
N LEU A 140 -22.78 -8.49 1.21
CA LEU A 140 -21.34 -8.77 1.18
C LEU A 140 -20.47 -7.77 0.37
N ALA A 141 -21.06 -6.72 -0.21
CA ALA A 141 -20.34 -5.65 -0.94
C ALA A 141 -19.26 -4.91 -0.11
N ASP A 142 -19.31 -5.02 1.23
CA ASP A 142 -18.33 -4.45 2.14
C ASP A 142 -17.07 -5.34 2.34
N TYR A 143 -17.01 -6.52 1.72
CA TYR A 143 -15.80 -7.35 1.70
C TYR A 143 -14.94 -7.02 0.48
N PRO A 144 -13.59 -7.08 0.58
CA PRO A 144 -12.72 -7.00 -0.58
C PRO A 144 -13.10 -8.02 -1.66
N LEU A 145 -13.17 -7.58 -2.92
CA LEU A 145 -13.55 -8.41 -4.06
C LEU A 145 -12.32 -8.85 -4.86
N TRP A 146 -12.22 -10.14 -5.13
CA TRP A 146 -11.41 -10.73 -6.17
C TRP A 146 -12.34 -11.18 -7.30
N ILE A 147 -12.37 -10.45 -8.41
CA ILE A 147 -13.32 -10.73 -9.50
C ILE A 147 -12.64 -11.52 -10.62
N ALA A 148 -13.26 -12.60 -11.08
CA ALA A 148 -12.90 -13.29 -12.31
C ALA A 148 -13.74 -12.76 -13.47
N HIS A 149 -13.08 -12.10 -14.42
CA HIS A 149 -13.75 -11.56 -15.60
C HIS A 149 -12.78 -11.48 -16.77
N TYR A 150 -12.87 -12.44 -17.69
CA TYR A 150 -11.97 -12.55 -18.84
C TYR A 150 -12.50 -11.66 -19.97
N THR A 151 -11.99 -10.43 -20.03
CA THR A 151 -12.48 -9.40 -20.93
C THR A 151 -11.31 -8.62 -21.55
N SER A 152 -11.57 -7.99 -22.69
CA SER A 152 -10.66 -7.01 -23.30
C SER A 152 -10.90 -5.58 -22.83
N ALA A 153 -11.90 -5.35 -21.96
CA ALA A 153 -12.16 -4.04 -21.38
C ALA A 153 -11.00 -3.59 -20.46
N GLU A 154 -10.86 -2.28 -20.27
CA GLU A 154 -9.82 -1.71 -19.40
C GLU A 154 -9.98 -2.10 -17.93
N GLU A 155 -11.22 -2.32 -17.48
CA GLU A 155 -11.56 -2.75 -16.13
C GLU A 155 -12.60 -3.90 -16.14
N PRO A 156 -12.59 -4.79 -15.14
CA PRO A 156 -13.59 -5.83 -15.01
C PRO A 156 -14.96 -5.26 -14.61
N TRP A 157 -16.02 -5.97 -14.97
CA TRP A 157 -17.35 -5.69 -14.44
C TRP A 157 -17.39 -6.07 -12.96
N VAL A 158 -17.78 -5.12 -12.11
CA VAL A 158 -17.98 -5.31 -10.68
C VAL A 158 -19.49 -5.46 -10.39
N PRO A 159 -19.98 -6.64 -9.97
CA PRO A 159 -21.39 -6.90 -9.72
C PRO A 159 -21.82 -6.45 -8.30
N GLY A 160 -23.06 -6.76 -7.88
CA GLY A 160 -23.38 -6.98 -6.46
C GLY A 160 -23.22 -5.80 -5.51
N GLY A 161 -23.23 -4.55 -5.99
CA GLY A 161 -23.13 -3.35 -5.15
C GLY A 161 -21.72 -2.97 -4.72
N TRP A 162 -20.70 -3.78 -5.02
CA TRP A 162 -19.29 -3.42 -4.83
C TRP A 162 -18.95 -2.15 -5.61
N LYS A 163 -18.12 -1.29 -5.02
CA LYS A 163 -17.67 -0.04 -5.67
C LYS A 163 -16.43 -0.22 -6.52
N THR A 164 -15.64 -1.26 -6.23
CA THR A 164 -14.40 -1.56 -6.93
C THR A 164 -13.96 -2.99 -6.63
N TRP A 165 -12.96 -3.47 -7.36
CA TRP A 165 -12.30 -4.75 -7.17
C TRP A 165 -10.93 -4.54 -6.50
N THR A 166 -10.49 -5.51 -5.69
CA THR A 166 -9.16 -5.54 -5.09
C THR A 166 -8.18 -6.34 -5.94
N PHE A 167 -8.61 -7.52 -6.37
CA PHE A 167 -7.89 -8.38 -7.30
C PHE A 167 -8.76 -8.65 -8.52
N TRP A 168 -8.13 -8.81 -9.67
CA TRP A 168 -8.80 -9.18 -10.91
C TRP A 168 -8.10 -10.38 -11.53
N GLN A 169 -8.81 -11.50 -11.64
CA GLN A 169 -8.40 -12.64 -12.46
C GLN A 169 -8.86 -12.36 -13.89
N TYR A 170 -7.89 -12.11 -14.77
CA TYR A 170 -8.14 -11.62 -16.13
C TYR A 170 -7.94 -12.70 -17.21
N SER A 171 -7.39 -13.86 -16.84
CA SER A 171 -7.14 -14.97 -17.76
C SER A 171 -6.98 -16.27 -16.98
N ASP A 172 -7.49 -17.36 -17.55
CA ASP A 172 -7.32 -18.76 -17.12
C ASP A 172 -6.34 -19.56 -18.01
N THR A 173 -5.81 -18.89 -19.02
CA THR A 173 -5.08 -19.48 -20.16
C THR A 173 -3.66 -18.93 -20.26
N SER A 174 -3.20 -18.24 -19.21
CA SER A 174 -1.88 -17.63 -19.19
C SER A 174 -0.77 -18.68 -19.06
N THR A 175 0.39 -18.38 -19.63
CA THR A 175 1.61 -19.17 -19.45
C THR A 175 2.57 -18.40 -18.54
N VAL A 176 3.02 -19.05 -17.46
CA VAL A 176 3.97 -18.46 -16.50
C VAL A 176 5.15 -19.40 -16.30
N SER A 177 6.36 -18.86 -16.39
CA SER A 177 7.59 -19.61 -16.13
C SER A 177 7.55 -20.32 -14.78
N GLY A 178 7.75 -21.63 -14.80
CA GLY A 178 7.70 -22.47 -13.59
C GLY A 178 6.35 -23.13 -13.31
N VAL A 179 5.32 -22.86 -14.11
CA VAL A 179 4.04 -23.58 -14.08
C VAL A 179 3.87 -24.34 -15.39
N SER A 180 3.53 -25.63 -15.31
CA SER A 180 3.21 -26.43 -16.50
C SER A 180 1.77 -26.19 -16.94
N GLY A 181 1.58 -25.94 -18.24
CA GLY A 181 0.25 -25.70 -18.81
C GLY A 181 -0.30 -24.31 -18.48
N ASN A 182 -1.61 -24.20 -18.58
CA ASN A 182 -2.32 -22.95 -18.30
C ASN A 182 -2.38 -22.69 -16.80
N VAL A 183 -2.31 -21.41 -16.44
CA VAL A 183 -2.50 -20.94 -15.07
C VAL A 183 -3.33 -19.66 -15.07
N ASP A 184 -4.12 -19.53 -14.01
CA ASP A 184 -4.92 -18.35 -13.76
C ASP A 184 -4.01 -17.16 -13.43
N ALA A 185 -4.23 -16.04 -14.12
CA ALA A 185 -3.44 -14.83 -14.00
C ALA A 185 -4.26 -13.69 -13.41
N ASN A 186 -3.62 -13.02 -12.45
CA ASN A 186 -4.26 -12.03 -11.60
C ASN A 186 -3.51 -10.70 -11.62
N ILE A 187 -4.24 -9.62 -11.36
CA ILE A 187 -3.68 -8.30 -11.12
C ILE A 187 -4.19 -7.76 -9.78
N PHE A 188 -3.27 -7.12 -9.05
CA PHE A 188 -3.56 -6.21 -7.95
C PHE A 188 -3.09 -4.81 -8.34
N GLU A 189 -3.92 -3.79 -8.11
CA GLU A 189 -3.54 -2.41 -8.41
C GLU A 189 -3.05 -1.67 -7.17
N SER A 190 -1.78 -1.28 -7.20
CA SER A 190 -1.23 -0.39 -6.18
C SER A 190 -1.76 1.04 -6.37
N VAL A 191 -2.13 1.70 -5.28
CA VAL A 191 -2.42 3.14 -5.28
C VAL A 191 -1.30 3.95 -4.63
N ARG A 192 -1.08 5.16 -5.12
CA ARG A 192 -0.06 6.10 -4.65
C ARG A 192 -0.54 7.53 -4.84
N GLU A 193 0.28 8.49 -4.44
CA GLU A 193 0.00 9.92 -4.62
C GLU A 193 -0.46 10.28 -6.03
N GLY A 194 -1.51 11.10 -6.10
CA GLY A 194 -2.19 11.51 -7.33
C GLY A 194 -3.35 10.60 -7.76
N ALA A 195 -3.51 9.41 -7.15
CA ALA A 195 -4.66 8.55 -7.44
C ALA A 195 -5.97 9.15 -6.91
N ILE A 196 -7.05 9.03 -7.69
CA ILE A 196 -8.40 9.43 -7.31
C ILE A 196 -9.35 8.29 -7.67
N ASN A 197 -9.73 7.45 -6.70
CA ASN A 197 -10.64 6.33 -6.91
C ASN A 197 -11.13 5.72 -5.58
N TYR A 198 -12.05 4.76 -5.65
CA TYR A 198 -12.59 4.07 -4.47
C TYR A 198 -11.54 3.31 -3.65
N LYS A 199 -10.48 2.78 -4.30
CA LYS A 199 -9.39 2.08 -3.59
C LYS A 199 -8.65 3.03 -2.64
N VAL A 200 -8.49 4.30 -3.02
CA VAL A 200 -7.91 5.32 -2.13
C VAL A 200 -8.81 5.56 -0.91
N ALA A 201 -10.13 5.65 -1.10
CA ALA A 201 -11.06 5.83 0.01
C ALA A 201 -10.98 4.66 1.00
N ASP A 202 -10.81 3.43 0.50
CA ASP A 202 -10.58 2.26 1.34
C ASP A 202 -9.26 2.35 2.11
N ILE A 203 -8.16 2.76 1.46
CA ILE A 203 -6.88 2.96 2.15
C ILE A 203 -7.00 4.04 3.24
N GLN A 204 -7.65 5.17 2.96
CA GLN A 204 -7.91 6.23 3.94
C GLN A 204 -8.72 5.71 5.14
N LYS A 205 -9.78 4.92 4.88
CA LYS A 205 -10.60 4.27 5.92
C LYS A 205 -9.74 3.37 6.81
N GLN A 206 -8.94 2.50 6.22
CA GLN A 206 -8.08 1.58 6.97
C GLN A 206 -7.00 2.30 7.78
N LEU A 207 -6.36 3.32 7.22
CA LEU A 207 -5.38 4.14 7.94
C LEU A 207 -6.03 4.87 9.11
N ARG A 208 -7.25 5.38 8.95
CA ARG A 208 -7.99 6.05 10.02
C ARG A 208 -8.35 5.08 11.14
N THR A 209 -8.86 3.90 10.80
CA THR A 209 -9.14 2.84 11.79
C THR A 209 -7.90 2.46 12.60
N LYS A 210 -6.72 2.57 11.99
CA LYS A 210 -5.42 2.32 12.65
C LYS A 210 -4.82 3.53 13.36
N GLY A 211 -5.48 4.69 13.32
CA GLY A 211 -5.04 5.93 13.97
C GLY A 211 -3.98 6.72 13.21
N PHE A 212 -3.67 6.37 11.96
CA PHE A 212 -2.65 7.06 11.15
C PHE A 212 -3.21 8.20 10.29
N TYR A 213 -4.54 8.29 10.11
CA TYR A 213 -5.17 9.25 9.19
C TYR A 213 -6.30 10.05 9.81
N GLN A 214 -6.15 11.38 9.78
CA GLN A 214 -7.13 12.36 10.29
C GLN A 214 -7.69 13.29 9.18
N GLY A 215 -7.27 13.10 7.92
CA GLY A 215 -7.73 13.90 6.76
C GLY A 215 -9.10 13.48 6.25
N ALA A 216 -9.62 14.12 5.20
CA ALA A 216 -10.93 13.80 4.61
C ALA A 216 -10.94 12.41 3.92
N MET A 217 -12.06 11.67 4.00
CA MET A 217 -12.25 10.43 3.22
C MET A 217 -12.79 10.77 1.84
N ASP A 218 -11.98 11.45 1.04
CA ASP A 218 -12.37 12.03 -0.25
C ASP A 218 -11.96 11.15 -1.46
N GLY A 219 -11.31 10.02 -1.22
CA GLY A 219 -10.80 9.15 -2.27
C GLY A 219 -9.65 9.75 -3.07
N LYS A 220 -9.01 10.82 -2.56
CA LYS A 220 -7.85 11.47 -3.19
C LYS A 220 -6.57 11.15 -2.44
N PHE A 221 -5.60 10.57 -3.14
CA PHE A 221 -4.33 10.21 -2.57
C PHE A 221 -3.42 11.43 -2.64
N GLY A 222 -3.65 12.40 -1.75
CA GLY A 222 -2.80 13.58 -1.60
C GLY A 222 -1.74 13.42 -0.51
N ALA A 223 -0.96 14.48 -0.26
CA ALA A 223 0.13 14.51 0.70
C ALA A 223 -0.24 13.99 2.11
N THR A 224 -1.44 14.30 2.61
CA THR A 224 -1.93 13.80 3.92
C THR A 224 -2.06 12.27 3.92
N THR A 225 -2.60 11.70 2.84
CA THR A 225 -2.73 10.25 2.67
C THR A 225 -1.35 9.61 2.52
N THR A 226 -0.43 10.23 1.77
CA THR A 226 0.97 9.81 1.63
C THR A 226 1.69 9.77 2.97
N ALA A 227 1.63 10.85 3.75
CA ALA A 227 2.29 10.93 5.05
C ALA A 227 1.74 9.89 6.06
N ALA A 228 0.43 9.69 6.07
CA ALA A 228 -0.22 8.66 6.89
C ALA A 228 0.21 7.25 6.48
N LEU A 229 0.26 6.97 5.17
CA LEU A 229 0.69 5.67 4.68
C LEU A 229 2.16 5.38 4.99
N ILE A 230 3.05 6.35 4.79
CA ILE A 230 4.48 6.24 5.14
C ILE A 230 4.65 5.97 6.64
N SER A 231 3.90 6.68 7.49
CA SER A 231 3.93 6.47 8.94
C SER A 231 3.44 5.07 9.32
N PHE A 232 2.37 4.61 8.68
CA PHE A 232 1.89 3.24 8.83
C PHE A 232 2.94 2.21 8.39
N GLN A 233 3.53 2.38 7.19
CA GLN A 233 4.56 1.48 6.67
C GLN A 233 5.76 1.36 7.62
N LYS A 234 6.24 2.49 8.18
CA LYS A 234 7.30 2.48 9.21
C LYS A 234 6.89 1.69 10.45
N SER A 235 5.66 1.87 10.94
CA SER A 235 5.16 1.13 12.10
C SER A 235 5.09 -0.39 11.88
N GLN A 236 4.99 -0.81 10.61
CA GLN A 236 4.91 -2.22 10.22
C GLN A 236 6.26 -2.78 9.74
N ASN A 237 7.36 -2.02 9.86
CA ASN A 237 8.68 -2.37 9.31
C ASN A 237 8.64 -2.70 7.81
N LEU A 238 7.77 -2.01 7.06
CA LEU A 238 7.69 -2.08 5.61
C LEU A 238 8.55 -0.99 4.97
N ASN A 239 8.81 -1.12 3.66
CA ASN A 239 9.38 -0.02 2.89
C ASN A 239 8.44 1.19 2.95
N ALA A 240 8.94 2.31 3.43
CA ALA A 240 8.15 3.50 3.69
C ALA A 240 8.14 4.45 2.48
N ASP A 241 7.67 3.95 1.36
CA ASP A 241 7.71 4.57 0.03
C ASP A 241 6.43 5.32 -0.36
N GLY A 242 5.40 5.31 0.49
CA GLY A 242 4.11 5.93 0.19
C GLY A 242 3.31 5.21 -0.89
N LEU A 243 3.71 3.99 -1.25
CA LEU A 243 3.00 3.12 -2.18
C LEU A 243 2.13 2.12 -1.41
N ALA A 244 0.81 2.15 -1.65
CA ALA A 244 -0.09 1.10 -1.19
C ALA A 244 0.03 -0.12 -2.13
N GLY A 245 1.22 -0.74 -2.14
CA GLY A 245 1.47 -2.00 -2.82
C GLY A 245 0.91 -3.19 -2.03
N ILE A 246 1.09 -4.40 -2.56
CA ILE A 246 0.47 -5.62 -2.02
C ILE A 246 0.85 -5.88 -0.55
N LYS A 247 2.12 -5.65 -0.16
CA LYS A 247 2.59 -5.82 1.22
C LYS A 247 1.96 -4.81 2.17
N THR A 248 1.89 -3.54 1.75
CA THR A 248 1.22 -2.47 2.50
C THR A 248 -0.26 -2.77 2.67
N TRP A 249 -0.93 -3.22 1.60
CA TRP A 249 -2.34 -3.57 1.61
C TRP A 249 -2.62 -4.75 2.55
N ALA A 250 -1.82 -5.82 2.50
CA ALA A 250 -1.94 -6.96 3.40
C ALA A 250 -1.83 -6.55 4.89
N ALA A 251 -0.86 -5.68 5.21
CA ALA A 251 -0.71 -5.15 6.56
C ALA A 251 -1.88 -4.24 6.98
N LEU A 252 -2.46 -3.49 6.04
CA LEU A 252 -3.65 -2.68 6.30
C LEU A 252 -4.87 -3.55 6.64
N MET A 253 -5.03 -4.71 6.00
CA MET A 253 -6.17 -5.59 6.24
C MET A 253 -6.13 -6.31 7.60
N ARG A 254 -4.96 -6.35 8.26
CA ARG A 254 -4.82 -6.98 9.57
C ARG A 254 -5.32 -6.08 10.69
N LYS A 255 -6.32 -6.53 11.44
CA LYS A 255 -6.79 -5.88 12.67
C LYS A 255 -5.75 -6.03 13.77
N SER A 256 -5.56 -4.98 14.56
CA SER A 256 -4.79 -5.09 15.80
C SER A 256 -5.53 -6.03 16.76
N PRO A 257 -4.83 -6.94 17.46
CA PRO A 257 -5.43 -7.68 18.56
C PRO A 257 -6.04 -6.69 19.55
N LYS A 258 -7.29 -6.89 19.99
CA LYS A 258 -7.83 -6.14 21.14
C LYS A 258 -6.95 -6.48 22.34
N VAL A 259 -6.17 -5.52 22.82
CA VAL A 259 -5.50 -5.63 24.12
C VAL A 259 -6.61 -5.63 25.18
N ILE A 260 -6.88 -6.78 25.79
CA ILE A 260 -7.61 -6.83 27.06
C ILE A 260 -6.61 -6.39 28.12
N VAL A 261 -6.72 -5.15 28.58
CA VAL A 261 -5.89 -4.61 29.65
C VAL A 261 -6.45 -5.13 30.99
N PRO A 262 -5.75 -5.99 31.76
CA PRO A 262 -6.12 -6.27 33.14
C PRO A 262 -5.90 -5.02 34.01
N PRO A 263 -6.65 -4.83 35.11
CA PRO A 263 -6.57 -3.63 35.93
C PRO A 263 -5.18 -3.41 36.53
N PRO A 264 -4.76 -2.15 36.75
CA PRO A 264 -3.38 -1.81 37.10
C PRO A 264 -3.01 -2.36 38.47
N THR A 265 -1.94 -3.16 38.52
CA THR A 265 -1.23 -3.50 39.76
C THR A 265 -0.14 -2.44 39.99
N PRO A 266 0.10 -1.96 41.23
CA PRO A 266 0.98 -0.83 41.49
C PRO A 266 2.44 -1.06 41.06
N THR A 267 2.99 -0.04 40.41
CA THR A 267 4.33 0.05 39.82
C THR A 267 5.46 -0.07 40.84
N PRO A 268 6.46 -0.95 40.67
CA PRO A 268 7.75 -0.81 41.34
C PRO A 268 8.67 0.18 40.59
N THR A 269 9.34 1.03 41.36
CA THR A 269 10.20 2.14 40.92
C THR A 269 11.41 1.70 40.07
N PRO A 270 11.78 2.40 38.98
CA PRO A 270 12.95 2.04 38.17
C PRO A 270 14.27 2.55 38.77
N LYS A 271 15.29 1.69 38.71
CA LYS A 271 16.71 1.98 39.02
C LYS A 271 17.41 2.64 37.81
N PRO A 272 18.34 3.60 37.98
CA PRO A 272 18.92 4.36 36.87
C PRO A 272 20.02 3.60 36.11
N THR A 273 20.11 3.83 34.80
CA THR A 273 21.15 3.37 33.86
C THR A 273 21.65 4.61 33.06
N PRO A 274 22.95 4.70 32.70
CA PRO A 274 23.66 5.98 32.74
C PRO A 274 23.49 6.86 31.50
N THR A 275 23.63 8.15 31.76
CA THR A 275 23.63 9.29 30.84
C THR A 275 24.78 9.24 29.82
N PRO A 276 24.55 9.46 28.51
CA PRO A 276 25.62 9.76 27.56
C PRO A 276 26.06 11.23 27.65
N THR A 277 27.37 11.43 27.56
CA THR A 277 28.14 12.70 27.60
C THR A 277 27.67 13.72 26.56
N PRO A 278 27.73 15.05 26.83
CA PRO A 278 27.04 16.04 26.01
C PRO A 278 27.78 16.30 24.67
N ILE A 279 27.13 15.98 23.56
CA ILE A 279 27.45 16.51 22.23
C ILE A 279 27.06 18.00 22.25
N SER A 280 27.94 18.89 21.77
CA SER A 280 27.65 20.34 21.69
C SER A 280 26.25 20.57 21.11
N ALA A 281 25.40 21.28 21.85
CA ALA A 281 23.99 21.44 21.49
C ALA A 281 23.88 22.13 20.11
N ALA A 282 23.50 21.35 19.09
CA ALA A 282 23.25 21.88 17.75
C ALA A 282 22.16 22.95 17.83
N ARG A 283 22.36 24.10 17.18
CA ARG A 283 21.38 25.18 17.14
C ARG A 283 20.55 25.14 15.86
N LEU A 284 19.23 25.27 15.97
CA LEU A 284 18.33 25.33 14.82
C LEU A 284 18.66 26.52 13.92
N THR A 285 19.06 27.67 14.48
CA THR A 285 19.53 28.84 13.70
C THR A 285 20.76 28.52 12.83
N GLU A 286 21.75 27.81 13.38
CA GLU A 286 22.93 27.35 12.63
C GLU A 286 22.57 26.30 11.56
N LEU A 287 21.64 25.38 11.86
CA LEU A 287 21.22 24.38 10.88
C LEU A 287 20.44 25.04 9.74
N PHE A 288 19.42 25.85 10.04
CA PHE A 288 18.59 26.50 9.02
C PHE A 288 19.36 27.53 8.18
N SER A 289 20.36 28.23 8.74
CA SER A 289 21.27 29.08 7.96
C SER A 289 22.14 28.30 6.96
N SER A 290 22.38 27.01 7.21
CA SER A 290 23.13 26.11 6.33
C SER A 290 22.26 25.33 5.31
N TYR A 291 20.97 25.67 5.20
CA TYR A 291 20.04 24.97 4.32
C TYR A 291 20.38 25.17 2.84
N GLN A 292 20.53 24.06 2.12
CA GLN A 292 20.92 24.01 0.70
C GLN A 292 19.90 23.25 -0.16
N ALA A 293 18.70 22.98 0.37
CA ALA A 293 17.66 22.19 -0.31
C ALA A 293 18.13 20.81 -0.79
N SER A 294 19.07 20.20 -0.07
CA SER A 294 19.47 18.81 -0.33
C SER A 294 18.41 17.83 0.16
N ALA A 295 18.31 16.67 -0.48
CA ALA A 295 17.32 15.66 -0.12
C ALA A 295 17.42 15.20 1.35
N SER A 296 18.63 15.17 1.92
CA SER A 296 18.83 14.82 3.33
C SER A 296 18.35 15.93 4.27
N GLN A 297 18.56 17.21 3.93
CA GLN A 297 18.03 18.34 4.70
C GLN A 297 16.51 18.43 4.62
N ASP A 298 15.92 18.23 3.44
CA ASP A 298 14.45 18.18 3.26
C ASP A 298 13.83 17.05 4.09
N THR A 299 14.45 15.87 4.05
CA THR A 299 14.02 14.72 4.86
C THR A 299 14.18 14.98 6.35
N ALA A 300 15.27 15.65 6.76
CA ALA A 300 15.50 16.01 8.15
C ALA A 300 14.46 17.04 8.64
N LEU A 301 14.07 18.02 7.82
CA LEU A 301 13.05 19.03 8.16
C LEU A 301 11.67 18.41 8.32
N ILE A 302 11.31 17.50 7.42
CA ILE A 302 10.06 16.74 7.49
C ILE A 302 10.07 15.86 8.75
N TRP A 303 11.20 15.21 9.06
CA TRP A 303 11.35 14.42 10.27
C TRP A 303 11.24 15.28 11.53
N LEU A 304 11.92 16.43 11.62
CA LEU A 304 11.86 17.32 12.77
C LEU A 304 10.43 17.80 13.00
N GLN A 305 9.72 18.18 11.93
CA GLN A 305 8.33 18.61 12.01
C GLN A 305 7.43 17.52 12.60
N SER A 306 7.71 16.24 12.33
CA SER A 306 6.94 15.13 12.90
C SER A 306 7.22 14.89 14.39
N GLN A 307 8.30 15.45 14.94
CA GLN A 307 8.62 15.33 16.38
C GLN A 307 8.02 16.48 17.21
N VAL A 308 7.44 17.50 16.58
CA VAL A 308 6.89 18.69 17.24
C VAL A 308 5.37 18.60 17.21
N SER A 309 4.71 18.88 18.34
CA SER A 309 3.25 18.87 18.40
C SER A 309 2.64 19.96 17.50
N THR A 310 1.42 19.73 17.04
CA THR A 310 0.67 20.70 16.23
C THR A 310 0.42 22.02 16.95
N SER A 311 0.27 22.00 18.28
CA SER A 311 0.14 23.21 19.10
C SER A 311 1.42 24.05 19.07
N VAL A 312 2.58 23.41 19.26
CA VAL A 312 3.89 24.08 19.23
C VAL A 312 4.20 24.59 17.82
N LEU A 313 3.87 23.83 16.77
CA LEU A 313 4.01 24.30 15.38
C LEU A 313 3.11 25.49 15.06
N GLY A 314 1.88 25.53 15.61
CA GLY A 314 0.97 26.65 15.48
C GLY A 314 1.51 27.93 16.12
N GLU A 315 2.02 27.83 17.36
CA GLU A 315 2.66 28.94 18.06
C GLU A 315 3.96 29.40 17.38
N PHE A 316 4.77 28.44 16.90
CA PHE A 316 5.95 28.75 16.11
C PHE A 316 5.59 29.52 14.84
N ALA A 317 4.53 29.13 14.14
CA ALA A 317 4.10 29.79 12.92
C ALA A 317 3.69 31.24 13.13
N GLN A 318 3.05 31.55 14.27
CA GLN A 318 2.71 32.92 14.65
C GLN A 318 3.96 33.75 14.90
N LYS A 319 4.94 33.19 15.63
CA LYS A 319 6.21 33.85 15.92
C LYS A 319 7.04 34.07 14.65
N TRP A 320 7.10 33.07 13.78
CA TRP A 320 7.83 33.14 12.50
C TRP A 320 7.27 34.19 11.54
N ARG A 321 5.93 34.38 11.52
CA ARG A 321 5.27 35.35 10.64
C ARG A 321 5.07 36.73 11.27
N THR A 322 5.45 36.91 12.54
CA THR A 322 5.23 38.15 13.32
C THR A 322 3.76 38.60 13.39
N THR A 323 2.81 37.66 13.37
CA THR A 323 1.36 37.96 13.34
C THR A 323 0.66 37.66 14.67
N ALA A 324 -0.19 38.56 15.14
CA ALA A 324 -0.95 38.41 16.40
C ALA A 324 -2.29 37.63 16.27
N ALA A 325 -2.66 37.15 15.08
CA ALA A 325 -3.96 36.50 14.81
C ALA A 325 -3.84 34.96 14.65
N PRO A 326 -4.77 34.16 15.22
CA PRO A 326 -4.73 32.70 15.11
C PRO A 326 -5.46 32.22 13.86
N GLN A 327 -4.79 32.08 12.72
CA GLN A 327 -5.48 31.57 11.51
C GLN A 327 -4.68 30.70 10.54
N ASP A 328 -3.46 30.22 10.84
CA ASP A 328 -2.87 29.21 9.94
C ASP A 328 -1.75 28.35 10.57
N THR A 329 -2.07 27.09 10.88
CA THR A 329 -1.10 26.08 11.36
C THR A 329 -0.31 25.42 10.22
N ASN A 330 -0.53 25.83 8.97
CA ASN A 330 0.00 25.15 7.78
C ASN A 330 1.46 25.53 7.45
N LEU A 331 2.20 26.16 8.38
CA LEU A 331 3.62 26.44 8.19
C LEU A 331 4.42 25.13 8.26
N ARG A 332 5.09 24.77 7.16
CA ARG A 332 5.98 23.61 7.13
C ARG A 332 7.42 24.05 7.44
N LEU A 333 8.14 23.27 8.24
CA LEU A 333 9.55 23.52 8.54
C LEU A 333 10.43 23.50 7.29
N ILE A 334 10.03 22.78 6.23
CA ILE A 334 10.69 22.85 4.93
C ILE A 334 10.58 24.24 4.30
N ASP A 335 9.45 24.92 4.46
CA ASP A 335 9.26 26.28 3.97
C ASP A 335 10.07 27.26 4.83
N VAL A 336 10.15 27.02 6.14
CA VAL A 336 11.04 27.77 7.04
C VAL A 336 12.51 27.65 6.61
N GLY A 337 12.98 26.45 6.24
CA GLY A 337 14.32 26.26 5.66
C GLY A 337 14.52 27.09 4.40
N LYS A 338 13.56 27.02 3.45
CA LYS A 338 13.62 27.75 2.16
C LYS A 338 13.59 29.28 2.30
N PHE A 339 12.85 29.78 3.28
CA PHE A 339 12.58 31.21 3.46
C PHE A 339 13.33 31.83 4.65
N TYR A 340 14.22 31.11 5.31
CA TYR A 340 15.13 31.67 6.32
C TYR A 340 16.12 32.65 5.66
N ARG A 341 16.31 33.81 6.28
CA ARG A 341 17.12 34.94 5.79
C ARG A 341 18.00 35.55 6.90
N GLY A 342 18.02 34.98 8.10
CA GLY A 342 18.83 35.47 9.23
C GLY A 342 18.33 36.80 9.81
N LEU A 343 17.01 37.07 9.73
CA LEU A 343 16.41 38.24 10.38
C LEU A 343 16.29 37.98 11.89
N ALA A 344 16.37 39.03 12.70
CA ALA A 344 16.35 38.92 14.16
C ALA A 344 15.07 38.21 14.67
N GLU A 345 13.94 38.43 14.01
CA GLU A 345 12.64 37.83 14.34
C GLU A 345 12.60 36.34 13.96
N GLN A 346 13.28 35.95 12.89
CA GLN A 346 13.40 34.55 12.46
C GLN A 346 14.30 33.76 13.42
N ASP A 347 15.40 34.36 13.87
CA ASP A 347 16.29 33.76 14.86
C ASP A 347 15.58 33.58 16.21
N GLN A 348 14.85 34.61 16.67
CA GLN A 348 14.04 34.52 17.88
C GLN A 348 12.96 33.44 17.80
N ALA A 349 12.32 33.26 16.64
CA ALA A 349 11.34 32.21 16.42
C ALA A 349 11.97 30.81 16.45
N LEU A 350 13.14 30.62 15.82
CA LEU A 350 13.86 29.33 15.82
C LEU A 350 14.44 29.00 17.20
N ASP A 351 14.95 29.99 17.92
CA ASP A 351 15.43 29.82 19.30
C ASP A 351 14.28 29.47 20.25
N TRP A 352 13.10 30.06 20.05
CA TRP A 352 11.90 29.68 20.78
C TRP A 352 11.50 28.23 20.46
N LEU A 353 11.45 27.85 19.18
CA LEU A 353 11.11 26.48 18.76
C LEU A 353 12.08 25.46 19.37
N GLN A 354 13.38 25.76 19.36
CA GLN A 354 14.38 24.87 19.94
C GLN A 354 14.14 24.60 21.43
N LYS A 355 13.67 25.59 22.20
CA LYS A 355 13.35 25.42 23.62
C LYS A 355 12.14 24.50 23.86
N GLN A 356 11.29 24.31 22.85
CA GLN A 356 10.13 23.41 22.91
C GLN A 356 10.47 21.97 22.52
N ILE A 357 11.71 21.70 22.08
CA ILE A 357 12.14 20.41 21.55
C ILE A 357 13.21 19.83 22.46
N SER A 358 13.12 18.52 22.74
CA SER A 358 14.09 17.87 23.63
C SER A 358 15.51 17.90 23.03
N PRO A 359 16.56 18.02 23.85
CA PRO A 359 17.95 17.99 23.37
C PRO A 359 18.29 16.74 22.54
N ALA A 360 17.68 15.60 22.86
CA ALA A 360 17.86 14.35 22.12
C ALA A 360 17.30 14.43 20.69
N VAL A 361 16.12 15.03 20.51
CA VAL A 361 15.50 15.23 19.18
C VAL A 361 16.32 16.22 18.36
N ILE A 362 16.84 17.28 18.97
CA ILE A 362 17.72 18.25 18.30
C ILE A 362 19.04 17.58 17.87
N ALA A 363 19.63 16.72 18.71
CA ALA A 363 20.83 15.99 18.37
C ALA A 363 20.61 15.03 17.18
N GLU A 364 19.49 14.30 17.17
CA GLU A 364 19.15 13.41 16.06
C GLU A 364 18.81 14.18 14.78
N PHE A 365 18.10 15.31 14.87
CA PHE A 365 17.87 16.21 13.74
C PHE A 365 19.18 16.62 13.09
N ALA A 366 20.15 17.07 13.91
CA ALA A 366 21.45 17.52 13.44
C ALA A 366 22.26 16.39 12.78
N GLN A 367 22.11 15.14 13.22
CA GLN A 367 22.71 13.98 12.55
C GLN A 367 22.08 13.73 11.19
N LYS A 368 20.74 13.73 11.10
CA LYS A 368 20.02 13.53 9.82
C LYS A 368 20.28 14.66 8.84
N TRP A 369 20.38 15.90 9.31
CA TRP A 369 20.69 17.10 8.52
C TRP A 369 22.04 17.00 7.81
N ARG A 370 23.04 16.39 8.46
CA ARG A 370 24.42 16.28 7.95
C ARG A 370 24.67 15.01 7.14
N ALA A 371 23.71 14.10 7.04
CA ALA A 371 23.87 12.87 6.28
C ALA A 371 23.92 13.14 4.76
N GLN A 372 24.82 12.49 4.03
CA GLN A 372 24.85 12.51 2.56
C GLN A 372 23.99 11.35 2.02
N SER A 373 23.08 11.63 1.09
CA SER A 373 22.18 10.62 0.50
C SER A 373 22.90 9.73 -0.51
N THR A 374 22.86 8.40 -0.30
CA THR A 374 23.32 7.37 -1.27
C THR A 374 22.17 6.51 -1.78
N VAL A 375 21.13 7.11 -2.38
CA VAL A 375 20.01 6.36 -2.98
C VAL A 375 20.05 6.50 -4.50
N PRO A 376 20.16 5.40 -5.28
CA PRO A 376 20.08 5.45 -6.73
C PRO A 376 18.62 5.49 -7.21
N ILE A 377 18.35 6.34 -8.21
CA ILE A 377 17.04 6.49 -8.87
C ILE A 377 16.92 5.44 -9.99
N SER A 378 15.84 4.67 -10.03
CA SER A 378 15.54 3.82 -11.19
C SER A 378 15.09 4.65 -12.40
N PRO A 379 15.62 4.41 -13.62
CA PRO A 379 15.31 5.24 -14.78
C PRO A 379 13.88 5.03 -15.29
N ILE A 380 13.20 6.15 -15.60
CA ILE A 380 11.89 6.20 -16.25
C ILE A 380 12.03 5.74 -17.71
N ARG A 381 11.08 4.92 -18.21
CA ARG A 381 11.00 4.56 -19.63
C ARG A 381 10.17 5.58 -20.41
N LEU A 382 10.71 6.11 -21.52
CA LEU A 382 10.03 7.13 -22.34
C LEU A 382 8.70 6.65 -22.94
N ILE A 383 8.58 5.35 -23.23
CA ILE A 383 7.33 4.79 -23.76
C ILE A 383 6.16 4.93 -22.78
N ASP A 384 6.45 4.88 -21.47
CA ASP A 384 5.42 5.04 -20.44
C ASP A 384 5.04 6.52 -20.29
N ALA A 385 5.99 7.44 -20.47
CA ALA A 385 5.69 8.87 -20.52
C ALA A 385 4.75 9.22 -21.69
N CYS A 386 4.96 8.63 -22.88
CA CYS A 386 4.10 8.84 -24.05
C CYS A 386 2.67 8.32 -23.84
N LYS A 387 2.50 7.14 -23.23
CA LYS A 387 1.16 6.53 -22.98
C LYS A 387 0.27 7.36 -22.06
N PHE A 388 0.86 8.16 -21.18
CA PHE A 388 0.14 8.98 -20.20
C PHE A 388 0.27 10.48 -20.47
N TYR A 389 0.74 10.85 -21.67
CA TYR A 389 0.76 12.23 -22.12
C TYR A 389 -0.66 12.74 -22.34
N ARG A 390 -1.01 13.84 -21.67
CA ARG A 390 -2.33 14.50 -21.73
C ARG A 390 -2.19 16.01 -22.00
N ALA A 391 -1.03 16.44 -22.52
CA ALA A 391 -0.69 17.84 -22.79
C ALA A 391 -0.82 18.78 -21.58
N ALA A 392 -0.64 18.27 -20.35
CA ALA A 392 -0.65 19.10 -19.15
C ALA A 392 0.60 20.01 -19.12
N PRO A 393 0.52 21.24 -18.58
CA PRO A 393 1.63 22.21 -18.63
C PRO A 393 2.96 21.67 -18.08
N ASN A 394 2.90 20.89 -17.00
CA ASN A 394 4.08 20.25 -16.40
C ASN A 394 4.64 19.08 -17.23
N GLN A 395 3.79 18.38 -18.00
CA GLN A 395 4.24 17.35 -18.92
C GLN A 395 4.94 17.96 -20.12
N ASN A 396 4.41 19.06 -20.66
CA ASN A 396 5.02 19.81 -21.76
C ASN A 396 6.39 20.35 -21.33
N GLN A 397 6.46 21.02 -20.17
CA GLN A 397 7.73 21.52 -19.63
C GLN A 397 8.77 20.41 -19.39
N ALA A 398 8.35 19.23 -18.95
CA ALA A 398 9.24 18.09 -18.76
C ALA A 398 9.76 17.52 -20.09
N LEU A 399 8.90 17.48 -21.12
CA LEU A 399 9.28 17.07 -22.47
C LEU A 399 10.18 18.11 -23.15
N ASP A 400 9.87 19.40 -23.03
CA ASP A 400 10.70 20.51 -23.54
C ASP A 400 12.09 20.49 -22.91
N TRP A 401 12.16 20.26 -21.58
CA TRP A 401 13.43 20.11 -20.88
C TRP A 401 14.22 18.91 -21.39
N LEU A 402 13.57 17.76 -21.59
CA LEU A 402 14.21 16.55 -22.09
C LEU A 402 14.68 16.70 -23.54
N GLU A 403 13.85 17.30 -24.40
CA GLU A 403 14.19 17.64 -25.78
C GLU A 403 15.44 18.52 -25.82
N GLY A 404 15.53 19.54 -24.95
CA GLY A 404 16.72 20.38 -24.80
C GLY A 404 17.98 19.66 -24.31
N LYS A 405 17.89 18.39 -23.87
CA LYS A 405 19.05 17.54 -23.54
C LYS A 405 19.45 16.59 -24.65
N ILE A 406 18.66 16.46 -25.71
CA ILE A 406 18.90 15.53 -26.81
C ILE A 406 19.42 16.31 -28.01
N SER A 407 20.54 15.87 -28.61
CA SER A 407 21.09 16.56 -29.77
C SER A 407 20.13 16.52 -30.97
N PRO A 408 20.12 17.56 -31.83
CA PRO A 408 19.27 17.59 -33.03
C PRO A 408 19.42 16.34 -33.92
N ARG A 409 20.64 15.79 -34.05
CA ARG A 409 20.91 14.57 -34.82
C ARG A 409 20.15 13.35 -34.29
N ILE A 410 20.04 13.20 -32.97
CA ILE A 410 19.32 12.09 -32.34
C ILE A 410 17.80 12.27 -32.52
N LEU A 411 17.30 13.50 -32.40
CA LEU A 411 15.89 13.81 -32.65
C LEU A 411 15.50 13.52 -34.12
N SER A 412 16.36 13.87 -35.08
CA SER A 412 16.14 13.55 -36.49
C SER A 412 16.15 12.04 -36.77
N GLU A 413 17.07 11.28 -36.16
CA GLU A 413 17.12 9.82 -36.31
C GLU A 413 15.91 9.14 -35.63
N PHE A 414 15.47 9.66 -34.49
CA PHE A 414 14.23 9.21 -33.84
C PHE A 414 13.02 9.43 -34.75
N LEU A 415 12.87 10.63 -35.33
CA LEU A 415 11.78 10.95 -36.26
C LEU A 415 11.78 10.02 -37.49
N ARG A 416 12.97 9.77 -38.08
CA ARG A 416 13.12 8.85 -39.20
C ARG A 416 12.62 7.44 -38.87
N ARG A 417 12.94 6.92 -37.68
CA ARG A 417 12.49 5.60 -37.22
C ARG A 417 11.01 5.56 -36.90
N TRP A 418 10.48 6.64 -36.34
CA TRP A 418 9.06 6.79 -36.03
C TRP A 418 8.19 6.78 -37.30
N GLN A 419 8.65 7.43 -38.37
CA GLN A 419 7.92 7.54 -39.63
C GLN A 419 8.00 6.27 -40.52
N ASN A 420 9.07 5.48 -40.41
CA ASN A 420 9.25 4.26 -41.21
C ASN A 420 8.35 3.06 -40.83
N ALA A 421 7.49 3.19 -39.82
CA ALA A 421 6.53 2.15 -39.43
C ALA A 421 5.20 2.19 -40.22
N GLY A 422 5.04 3.12 -41.19
CA GLY A 422 3.80 3.31 -41.97
C GLY A 422 3.90 2.96 -43.45
N GLY A 423 4.82 2.08 -43.86
CA GLY A 423 5.06 1.74 -45.26
C GLY A 423 4.70 0.30 -45.62
N ASP A 424 3.41 0.00 -45.72
CA ASP A 424 2.91 -1.08 -46.59
C ASP A 424 1.81 -0.50 -47.48
N GLY A 425 2.22 -0.04 -48.65
CA GLY A 425 1.36 0.15 -49.81
C GLY A 425 1.61 -0.98 -50.80
N LYS A 426 0.68 -1.93 -50.87
CA LYS A 426 0.12 -2.52 -52.09
C LYS A 426 -1.12 -3.34 -51.76
#